data_AF-A0A2S9Z1T1-F1
#
_entry.id   AF-A0A2S9Z1T1-F1
#
_cell.length_a   1.000
_cell.length_b   1.000
_cell.length_c   1.000
_cell.angle_alpha   90.00
_cell.angle_beta   90.00
_cell.angle_gamma   90.00
#
_symmetry.space_group_name_H-M   'P 1'
#
loop_
_entity.id
_entity.type
_entity.pdbx_description
1 polymer ?
#
loop_
_entity_poly.entity_id
_entity_poly.type
_entity_poly.pdbx_seq_one_letter_code
_entity_poly.pdbx_strand_id
1 'polypeptide(L)'
;MREENPMTTTTTRSNKPLVIGLIALAMFLAAFPMFFNFGDPNAEEQFTGTDDGAEAIVEEQNPGYEPWFEPVIGELPGEVESGLFALQAGLGAGVVGYALGTYRGRRKAEEQLAAN
;
A
#
# COMPACT_ATOMS: atom_id res chain seq x y z
N MET A 1 -5.25 29.20 55.02
CA MET A 1 -6.12 28.15 54.46
C MET A 1 -5.56 27.86 53.08
N ARG A 2 -4.87 26.73 52.89
CA ARG A 2 -4.28 26.35 51.59
C ARG A 2 -5.36 25.58 50.83
N GLU A 3 -5.77 26.10 49.69
CA GLU A 3 -6.65 25.39 48.76
C GLU A 3 -5.87 24.21 48.18
N GLU A 4 -6.29 23.01 48.56
CA GLU A 4 -5.88 21.74 47.96
C GLU A 4 -6.38 21.77 46.50
N ASN A 5 -5.50 22.04 45.53
CA ASN A 5 -5.87 21.95 44.11
C ASN A 5 -6.10 20.46 43.77
N PRO A 6 -7.32 20.04 43.38
CA PRO A 6 -7.59 18.65 43.09
C PRO A 6 -6.77 18.22 41.87
N MET A 7 -5.85 17.30 42.11
CA MET A 7 -5.00 16.65 41.12
C MET A 7 -5.84 16.15 39.94
N THR A 8 -5.81 16.89 38.83
CA THR A 8 -6.49 16.51 37.59
C THR A 8 -5.68 15.39 36.92
N THR A 9 -6.07 14.15 37.19
CA THR A 9 -5.53 12.98 36.51
C THR A 9 -5.95 13.04 35.04
N THR A 10 -5.05 13.55 34.19
CA THR A 10 -5.26 13.58 32.75
C THR A 10 -5.02 12.17 32.22
N THR A 11 -6.07 11.36 32.13
CA THR A 11 -6.02 10.02 31.54
C THR A 11 -5.60 10.13 30.07
N THR A 12 -4.33 9.84 29.78
CA THR A 12 -3.79 9.83 28.42
C THR A 12 -4.40 8.63 27.67
N ARG A 13 -5.36 8.89 26.77
CA ARG A 13 -6.01 7.85 25.96
C ARG A 13 -4.96 7.22 25.03
N SER A 14 -4.77 5.90 25.09
CA SER A 14 -3.84 5.19 24.21
C SER A 14 -4.40 5.12 22.79
N ASN A 15 -3.68 5.65 21.82
CA ASN A 15 -4.07 5.60 20.40
C ASN A 15 -3.67 4.26 19.73
N LYS A 16 -2.96 3.38 20.44
CA LYS A 16 -2.56 2.05 19.95
C LYS A 16 -3.74 1.21 19.44
N PRO A 17 -4.87 1.06 20.17
CA PRO A 17 -6.04 0.35 19.65
C PRO A 17 -6.62 0.96 18.38
N LEU A 18 -6.59 2.30 18.25
CA LEU A 18 -7.06 2.99 17.05
C LEU A 18 -6.14 2.73 15.85
N VAL A 19 -4.82 2.79 16.05
CA VAL A 19 -3.85 2.47 14.99
C VAL A 19 -3.95 1.01 14.56
N ILE A 20 -4.07 0.08 15.51
CA ILE A 20 -4.27 -1.34 15.22
C ILE A 20 -5.58 -1.55 14.47
N GLY A 21 -6.66 -0.86 14.88
CA GLY A 21 -7.94 -0.89 14.17
C GLY A 21 -7.86 -0.38 12.74
N LEU A 22 -7.12 0.73 12.50
CA LEU A 22 -6.91 1.26 11.15
C LEU A 22 -6.06 0.34 10.27
N ILE A 23 -5.02 -0.29 10.82
CA ILE A 23 -4.20 -1.27 10.08
C ILE A 23 -5.05 -2.49 9.74
N ALA A 24 -5.82 -3.01 10.69
CA ALA A 24 -6.72 -4.14 10.46
C ALA A 24 -7.79 -3.81 9.40
N LEU A 25 -8.35 -2.60 9.43
CA LEU A 25 -9.29 -2.13 8.42
C LEU A 25 -8.64 -1.99 7.03
N ALA A 26 -7.42 -1.45 6.94
CA ALA A 26 -6.70 -1.33 5.68
C ALA A 26 -6.37 -2.72 5.09
N MET A 27 -5.90 -3.64 5.93
CA MET A 27 -5.67 -5.04 5.56
C MET A 27 -6.97 -5.71 5.12
N PHE A 28 -8.08 -5.46 5.83
CA PHE A 28 -9.39 -5.94 5.44
C PHE A 28 -9.80 -5.38 4.08
N LEU A 29 -9.71 -4.07 3.83
CA LEU A 29 -10.06 -3.47 2.53
C LEU A 29 -9.19 -3.99 1.39
N ALA A 30 -7.91 -4.29 1.64
CA ALA A 30 -7.01 -4.87 0.64
C ALA A 30 -7.32 -6.36 0.36
N ALA A 31 -7.64 -7.14 1.39
CA ALA A 31 -7.91 -8.58 1.27
C ALA A 31 -9.38 -8.90 0.93
N PHE A 32 -10.31 -8.01 1.26
CA PHE A 32 -11.75 -8.17 1.03
C PHE A 32 -12.07 -8.48 -0.44
N PRO A 33 -11.56 -7.74 -1.45
CA PRO A 33 -11.83 -8.06 -2.86
C PRO A 33 -11.17 -9.37 -3.33
N MET A 34 -10.11 -9.87 -2.68
CA MET A 34 -9.54 -11.18 -3.00
C MET A 34 -10.48 -12.34 -2.63
N PHE A 35 -11.20 -12.22 -1.51
CA PHE A 35 -12.11 -13.28 -1.05
C PHE A 35 -13.54 -13.11 -1.56
N PHE A 36 -13.99 -11.86 -1.71
CA PHE A 36 -15.25 -11.52 -2.33
C PHE A 36 -14.95 -11.12 -3.77
N ASN A 37 -14.87 -12.14 -4.62
CA ASN A 37 -14.58 -12.00 -6.04
C ASN A 37 -15.73 -11.21 -6.71
N PHE A 38 -15.58 -9.88 -6.77
CA PHE A 38 -16.43 -8.98 -7.55
C PHE A 38 -15.95 -8.89 -9.02
N GLY A 39 -14.86 -9.58 -9.37
CA GLY A 39 -14.34 -9.75 -10.72
C GLY A 39 -14.72 -11.11 -11.32
N ASP A 40 -14.45 -11.30 -12.61
CA ASP A 40 -14.72 -12.56 -13.32
C ASP A 40 -13.88 -13.70 -12.70
N PRO A 41 -14.48 -14.79 -12.21
CA PRO A 41 -13.75 -15.93 -11.66
C PRO A 41 -12.90 -16.68 -12.68
N ASN A 42 -12.99 -16.36 -13.98
CA ASN A 42 -12.12 -16.88 -15.05
C ASN A 42 -11.02 -15.89 -15.47
N ALA A 43 -10.95 -14.69 -14.88
CA ALA A 43 -9.83 -13.79 -15.11
C ALA A 43 -8.64 -14.28 -14.30
N GLU A 44 -7.73 -15.02 -14.96
CA GLU A 44 -6.52 -15.56 -14.33
C GLU A 44 -5.60 -14.45 -13.78
N GLU A 45 -5.75 -13.21 -14.26
CA GLU A 45 -4.94 -12.07 -13.84
C GLU A 45 -5.82 -10.83 -13.58
N GLN A 46 -6.43 -10.77 -12.40
CA GLN A 46 -7.23 -9.61 -11.96
C GLN A 46 -6.39 -8.33 -11.77
N PHE A 47 -5.07 -8.45 -11.87
CA PHE A 47 -4.07 -7.39 -11.81
C PHE A 47 -3.07 -7.54 -12.98
N THR A 48 -3.60 -7.75 -14.18
CA THR A 48 -2.83 -7.68 -15.43
C THR A 48 -2.22 -6.28 -15.61
N GLY A 49 -1.09 -6.19 -16.31
CA GLY A 49 -0.41 -4.93 -16.57
C GLY A 49 -1.32 -3.95 -17.33
N THR A 50 -1.02 -2.66 -17.26
CA THR A 50 -1.76 -1.66 -18.08
C THR A 50 -1.61 -1.92 -19.58
N ASP A 51 -0.56 -2.66 -19.97
CA ASP A 51 -0.20 -2.91 -21.36
C ASP A 51 -1.03 -4.05 -21.98
N ASP A 52 -1.47 -5.05 -21.21
CA ASP A 52 -2.29 -6.16 -21.72
C ASP A 52 -3.67 -5.68 -22.22
N GLY A 53 -4.24 -4.69 -21.53
CA GLY A 53 -5.48 -4.04 -21.96
C GLY A 53 -5.32 -3.17 -23.21
N ALA A 54 -4.12 -2.69 -23.49
CA ALA A 54 -3.82 -1.90 -24.68
C ALA A 54 -3.64 -2.79 -25.91
N GLU A 55 -3.01 -3.96 -25.77
CA GLU A 55 -2.81 -4.92 -26.86
C GLU A 55 -4.14 -5.43 -27.42
N ALA A 56 -5.08 -5.82 -26.55
CA ALA A 56 -6.41 -6.29 -26.96
C ALA A 56 -7.21 -5.27 -27.78
N ILE A 57 -7.08 -3.97 -27.47
CA ILE A 57 -7.76 -2.89 -28.19
C ILE A 57 -7.09 -2.60 -29.54
N VAL A 58 -5.77 -2.73 -29.60
CA VAL A 58 -4.98 -2.48 -30.82
C VAL A 58 -5.21 -3.57 -31.87
N GLU A 59 -5.28 -4.84 -31.45
CA GLU A 59 -5.63 -5.95 -32.36
C GLU A 59 -7.06 -5.82 -32.93
N GLU A 60 -8.02 -5.36 -32.13
CA GLU A 60 -9.41 -5.21 -32.56
C GLU A 60 -9.60 -4.04 -33.56
N GLN A 61 -8.85 -2.94 -33.40
CA GLN A 61 -8.99 -1.76 -34.27
C GLN A 61 -8.15 -1.81 -35.54
N ASN A 62 -7.06 -2.59 -35.59
CA ASN A 62 -6.21 -2.64 -36.77
C ASN A 62 -5.52 -4.01 -36.94
N PRO A 63 -6.15 -4.96 -37.66
CA PRO A 63 -5.65 -6.33 -37.82
C PRO A 63 -4.36 -6.46 -38.64
N GLY A 64 -3.74 -5.36 -39.07
CA GLY A 64 -2.43 -5.31 -39.72
C GLY A 64 -1.39 -4.49 -38.95
N TYR A 65 -1.59 -4.29 -37.64
CA TYR A 65 -0.65 -3.58 -36.79
C TYR A 65 0.56 -4.46 -36.47
N GLU A 66 1.72 -4.07 -36.99
CA GLU A 66 3.00 -4.65 -36.61
C GLU A 66 3.56 -3.90 -35.39
N PRO A 67 3.89 -4.58 -34.28
CA PRO A 67 4.51 -3.94 -33.12
C PRO A 67 5.79 -3.19 -33.52
N TRP A 68 5.87 -1.89 -33.22
CA TRP A 68 7.06 -1.08 -33.49
C TRP A 68 8.20 -1.35 -32.49
N PHE A 69 7.95 -2.19 -31.50
CA PHE A 69 8.92 -2.63 -30.50
C PHE A 69 8.57 -4.06 -30.05
N GLU A 70 9.44 -5.02 -30.37
CA GLU A 70 9.38 -6.37 -29.82
C GLU A 70 10.46 -6.51 -28.74
N PRO A 71 10.17 -7.17 -27.60
CA PRO A 71 11.17 -7.45 -26.58
C PRO A 71 12.37 -8.21 -27.16
N VAL A 72 13.57 -7.61 -27.05
CA VAL A 72 14.84 -8.19 -27.57
C VAL A 72 15.15 -9.55 -26.92
N ILE A 73 14.61 -9.78 -25.73
CA ILE A 73 14.56 -11.04 -25.02
C ILE A 73 13.08 -11.38 -25.06
N GLY A 74 12.67 -12.45 -25.75
CA GLY A 74 11.25 -12.79 -25.97
C GLY A 74 10.41 -12.77 -24.70
N GLU A 75 9.08 -12.74 -24.84
CA GLU A 75 8.10 -12.55 -23.75
C GLU A 75 8.59 -13.13 -22.42
N LEU A 76 8.97 -12.24 -21.50
CA LEU A 76 9.30 -12.68 -20.15
C LEU A 76 8.03 -13.27 -19.54
N PRO A 77 8.13 -14.35 -18.75
CA PRO A 77 6.95 -14.89 -18.07
C PRO A 77 6.29 -13.78 -17.26
N GLY A 78 4.97 -13.58 -17.40
CA GLY A 78 4.23 -12.51 -16.68
C GLY A 78 4.40 -12.55 -15.15
N GLU A 79 4.73 -13.72 -14.60
CA GLU A 79 5.13 -13.90 -13.20
C GLU A 79 6.38 -13.10 -12.80
N VAL A 80 7.34 -12.93 -13.71
CA VAL A 80 8.58 -12.19 -13.48
C VAL A 80 8.32 -10.69 -13.50
N GLU A 81 7.48 -10.21 -14.40
CA GLU A 81 7.07 -8.80 -14.48
C GLU A 81 6.27 -8.40 -13.24
N SER A 82 5.21 -9.13 -12.92
CA SER A 82 4.40 -8.91 -11.72
C SER A 82 5.22 -9.05 -10.43
N GLY A 83 6.18 -9.98 -10.38
CA GLY A 83 7.13 -10.14 -9.29
C GLY A 83 8.05 -8.91 -9.11
N LEU A 84 8.52 -8.31 -10.20
CA LEU A 84 9.33 -7.10 -10.15
C LEU A 84 8.52 -5.88 -9.66
N PHE A 85 7.27 -5.75 -10.09
CA PHE A 85 6.35 -4.73 -9.57
C PHE A 85 6.04 -4.92 -8.07
N ALA A 86 5.79 -6.16 -7.64
CA ALA A 86 5.57 -6.47 -6.23
C ALA A 86 6.80 -6.15 -5.37
N LEU A 87 8.01 -6.43 -5.88
CA LEU A 87 9.27 -6.07 -5.23
C LEU A 87 9.40 -4.55 -5.10
N GLN A 88 9.15 -3.80 -6.18
CA GLN A 88 9.21 -2.33 -6.18
C GLN A 88 8.19 -1.73 -5.19
N ALA A 89 6.98 -2.25 -5.16
CA ALA A 89 5.94 -1.84 -4.22
C ALA A 89 6.35 -2.12 -2.78
N GLY A 90 6.90 -3.31 -2.49
CA GLY A 90 7.39 -3.69 -1.16
C GLY A 90 8.52 -2.79 -0.66
N LEU A 91 9.50 -2.50 -1.53
CA LEU A 91 10.59 -1.58 -1.21
C LEU A 91 10.09 -0.15 -1.00
N GLY A 92 9.21 0.35 -1.87
CA GLY A 92 8.60 1.67 -1.73
C GLY A 92 7.81 1.84 -0.43
N ALA A 93 7.00 0.85 -0.09
CA ALA A 93 6.25 0.83 1.18
C ALA A 93 7.19 0.80 2.40
N GLY A 94 8.29 0.03 2.34
CA GLY A 94 9.31 -0.01 3.39
C GLY A 94 9.97 1.35 3.63
N VAL A 95 10.38 2.04 2.56
CA VAL A 95 10.99 3.38 2.63
C VAL A 95 10.01 4.39 3.23
N VAL A 96 8.77 4.43 2.74
CA VAL A 96 7.73 5.35 3.24
C VAL A 96 7.40 5.06 4.71
N GLY A 97 7.29 3.78 5.09
CA GLY A 97 7.06 3.36 6.46
C GLY A 97 8.17 3.81 7.41
N TYR A 98 9.44 3.65 7.00
CA TYR A 98 10.60 4.10 7.78
C TYR A 98 10.62 5.64 7.93
N ALA A 99 10.36 6.39 6.85
CA ALA A 99 10.31 7.84 6.90
C ALA A 99 9.20 8.35 7.85
N LEU A 100 8.00 7.79 7.76
CA LEU A 100 6.90 8.14 8.67
C LEU A 100 7.19 7.73 10.12
N GLY A 101 7.84 6.58 10.33
CA GLY A 101 8.25 6.09 11.65
C GLY A 101 9.27 7.00 12.32
N THR A 102 10.33 7.37 11.59
CA THR A 102 11.39 8.26 12.08
C THR A 102 10.85 9.66 12.39
N TYR A 103 9.99 10.22 11.54
CA TYR A 103 9.36 11.53 11.81
C TYR A 103 8.49 11.51 13.07
N ARG A 104 7.69 10.46 13.26
CA ARG A 104 6.89 10.27 14.48
C ARG A 104 7.75 10.06 15.73
N GLY A 105 8.86 9.34 15.60
CA GLY A 105 9.81 9.11 16.70
C GLY A 105 10.50 10.39 17.17
N ARG A 106 10.96 11.22 16.23
CA ARG A 106 11.60 12.51 16.51
C ARG A 106 10.68 13.46 17.26
N ARG A 107 9.43 13.60 16.82
CA ARG A 107 8.43 14.44 17.50
C ARG A 107 8.19 14.02 18.95
N LYS A 108 8.10 12.70 19.21
CA LYS A 108 7.94 12.20 20.59
C LYS A 108 9.16 12.48 21.46
N ALA A 109 10.36 12.35 20.90
CA ALA A 109 11.59 12.64 21.62
C ALA A 109 11.69 14.14 21.96
N GLU A 110 11.33 15.03 21.04
CA GLU A 110 11.29 16.49 21.26
C GLU A 110 10.24 16.87 22.31
N GLU A 111 9.04 16.27 22.28
CA GLU A 111 8.00 16.47 23.31
C GLU A 111 8.47 15.98 24.70
N GLN A 112 9.21 14.87 24.77
CA GLN A 112 9.76 14.35 26.03
C GLN A 112 10.90 15.20 26.59
N LEU A 113 11.73 15.79 25.71
CA LEU A 113 12.77 16.75 26.10
C LEU A 113 12.18 18.08 26.58
N ALA A 114 11.10 18.56 25.96
CA ALA A 114 10.44 19.81 26.37
C ALA A 114 9.62 19.66 27.68
N ALA A 115 9.27 18.44 28.07
CA ALA A 115 8.52 18.14 29.28
C ALA A 115 9.40 17.89 30.53
N ASN A 116 10.73 17.94 30.40
CA ASN A 116 11.72 17.65 31.45
C ASN A 116 12.55 18.89 31.77
#